data_AF-A0A154BWE9-F1
#
_entry.id   AF-A0A154BWE9-F1
#
_cell.length_a   1.000
_cell.length_b   1.000
_cell.length_c   1.000
_cell.angle_alpha   90.00
_cell.angle_beta   90.00
_cell.angle_gamma   90.00
#
_symmetry.space_group_name_H-M   'P 1'
#
loop_
_entity.id
_entity.type
_entity.pdbx_description
1 polymer ?
#
loop_
_entity_poly.entity_id
_entity_poly.type
_entity_poly.pdbx_seq_one_letter_code
_entity_poly.pdbx_strand_id
1 'polypeptide(L)'
;MGDLSIDQVAQLLGVSKDTIRRRIKSGEYQAEKVVGAYGEEWRLPEFQFNKAIEIKEAVPMAGEVIVPMARQVTVAELEQAMQRLMQNAANKAMSRALQEQTTKIKEELQETKAELKEELREAKETIDILTERIDTQGLALNNHFQLVDERLRAIAEKNKKKSLWARIFS
;
A
#
# COMPACT_ATOMS: atom_id res chain seq x y z
N MET A 1 -24.95 -33.66 -39.66
CA MET A 1 -24.35 -32.33 -39.90
C MET A 1 -25.51 -31.40 -40.19
N GLY A 2 -25.59 -30.26 -39.53
CA GLY A 2 -26.71 -29.33 -39.68
C GLY A 2 -26.52 -28.44 -40.90
N ASP A 3 -27.60 -28.22 -41.65
CA ASP A 3 -27.65 -27.21 -42.71
C ASP A 3 -28.45 -26.01 -42.22
N LEU A 4 -27.87 -24.82 -42.36
CA LEU A 4 -28.46 -23.56 -41.93
C LEU A 4 -29.21 -22.88 -43.07
N SER A 5 -30.32 -22.23 -42.76
CA SER A 5 -30.99 -21.35 -43.70
C SER A 5 -30.25 -20.01 -43.83
N ILE A 6 -30.49 -19.29 -44.93
CA ILE A 6 -29.97 -17.91 -45.10
C ILE A 6 -30.28 -17.03 -43.89
N ASP A 7 -31.46 -17.20 -43.29
CA ASP A 7 -31.90 -16.39 -42.15
C ASP A 7 -31.08 -16.68 -40.89
N GLN A 8 -30.80 -17.96 -40.64
CA GLN A 8 -29.96 -18.40 -39.53
C GLN A 8 -28.52 -17.92 -39.72
N VAL A 9 -27.99 -18.02 -40.94
CA VAL A 9 -26.64 -17.53 -41.27
C VAL A 9 -26.55 -16.00 -41.15
N ALA A 10 -27.58 -15.27 -41.61
CA ALA A 10 -27.63 -13.82 -41.50
C ALA A 10 -27.63 -13.36 -40.04
N GLN A 11 -28.38 -14.04 -39.16
CA GLN A 11 -28.37 -13.79 -37.72
C GLN A 11 -27.02 -14.16 -37.09
N LEU A 12 -26.46 -15.31 -37.46
CA LEU A 12 -25.17 -15.78 -36.93
C LEU A 12 -24.02 -14.83 -37.28
N LEU A 13 -24.04 -14.27 -38.49
CA LEU A 13 -23.00 -13.35 -38.97
C LEU A 13 -23.32 -11.87 -38.74
N GLY A 14 -24.52 -11.53 -38.24
CA GLY A 14 -24.94 -10.14 -38.02
C GLY A 14 -25.04 -9.30 -39.31
N VAL A 15 -25.25 -9.92 -40.47
CA VAL A 15 -25.35 -9.25 -41.78
C VAL A 15 -26.74 -9.36 -42.38
N SER A 16 -27.05 -8.54 -43.38
CA SER A 16 -28.32 -8.64 -44.10
C SER A 16 -28.42 -9.95 -44.90
N LYS A 17 -29.63 -10.49 -45.03
CA LYS A 17 -29.92 -11.67 -45.89
C LYS A 17 -29.44 -11.46 -47.34
N ASP A 18 -29.49 -10.22 -47.82
CA ASP A 18 -29.02 -9.86 -49.15
C ASP A 18 -27.50 -10.00 -49.30
N THR A 19 -26.74 -9.65 -48.26
CA THR A 19 -25.30 -9.88 -48.20
C THR A 19 -24.97 -11.37 -48.33
N ILE A 20 -25.71 -12.23 -47.62
CA ILE A 20 -25.54 -13.69 -47.72
C ILE A 20 -25.85 -14.18 -49.13
N ARG A 21 -26.95 -13.73 -49.74
CA ARG A 21 -27.29 -14.09 -51.14
C ARG A 21 -26.22 -13.66 -52.13
N ARG A 22 -25.65 -12.46 -51.94
CA ARG A 22 -24.54 -11.96 -52.76
C ARG A 22 -23.30 -12.85 -52.64
N ARG A 23 -22.97 -13.28 -51.41
CA ARG A 23 -21.83 -14.16 -51.12
C ARG A 23 -21.99 -15.58 -51.68
N ILE A 24 -23.21 -16.11 -51.69
CA ILE A 24 -23.53 -17.36 -52.40
C ILE A 24 -23.30 -17.18 -53.91
N LYS A 25 -23.79 -16.09 -54.50
CA LYS A 25 -23.60 -15.80 -55.93
C LYS A 25 -22.14 -15.59 -56.33
N SER A 26 -21.33 -15.01 -55.46
CA SER A 26 -19.90 -14.83 -55.70
C SER A 26 -19.06 -16.08 -55.43
N GLY A 27 -19.68 -17.17 -54.96
CA GLY A 27 -19.01 -18.42 -54.61
C GLY A 27 -18.24 -18.37 -53.29
N GLU A 28 -18.42 -17.33 -52.49
CA GLU A 28 -17.78 -17.18 -51.16
C GLU A 28 -18.39 -18.16 -50.15
N TYR A 29 -19.68 -18.47 -50.29
CA TYR A 29 -20.35 -19.53 -49.53
C TYR A 29 -20.86 -20.63 -50.44
N GLN A 30 -20.59 -21.87 -50.09
CA GLN A 30 -21.22 -23.03 -50.70
C GLN A 30 -22.64 -23.16 -50.15
N ALA A 31 -23.62 -23.19 -51.04
CA ALA A 31 -25.00 -23.38 -50.70
C ALA A 31 -25.65 -24.35 -51.68
N GLU A 32 -26.52 -25.21 -51.16
CA GLU A 32 -27.30 -26.14 -51.96
C GLU A 32 -28.77 -25.70 -51.99
N LYS A 33 -29.41 -25.82 -53.15
CA LYS A 33 -30.84 -25.61 -53.26
C LYS A 33 -31.56 -26.90 -52.86
N VAL A 34 -32.35 -26.81 -51.81
CA VAL A 34 -33.18 -27.92 -51.33
C VAL A 34 -34.64 -27.53 -51.49
N VAL A 35 -35.47 -28.47 -51.96
CA VAL A 35 -36.91 -28.25 -52.07
C VAL A 35 -37.53 -28.34 -50.68
N GLY A 36 -37.99 -27.20 -50.16
CA GLY A 36 -38.69 -27.08 -48.90
C GLY A 36 -40.21 -27.07 -49.05
N ALA A 37 -40.92 -27.01 -47.91
CA ALA A 37 -42.38 -27.02 -47.86
C ALA A 37 -43.06 -25.85 -48.60
N TYR A 38 -42.33 -24.76 -48.82
CA TYR A 38 -42.83 -23.53 -49.45
C TYR A 38 -42.09 -23.15 -50.74
N GLY A 39 -41.28 -24.06 -51.30
CA GLY A 39 -40.50 -23.86 -52.52
C GLY A 39 -39.01 -24.14 -52.34
N GLU A 40 -38.20 -23.78 -53.34
CA GLU A 40 -36.75 -23.95 -53.28
C GLU A 40 -36.13 -23.00 -52.25
N GLU A 41 -35.38 -23.57 -51.30
CA GLU A 41 -34.64 -22.82 -50.29
C GLU A 41 -33.15 -23.12 -50.37
N TRP A 42 -32.33 -22.09 -50.12
CA TRP A 42 -30.89 -22.26 -50.03
C TRP A 42 -30.50 -22.72 -48.63
N ARG A 43 -29.74 -23.81 -48.59
CA ARG A 43 -29.21 -24.44 -47.37
C ARG A 43 -27.69 -24.36 -47.40
N LEU A 44 -27.12 -23.87 -46.31
CA LEU A 44 -25.69 -23.65 -46.17
C LEU A 44 -25.13 -24.57 -45.08
N PRO A 45 -24.15 -25.41 -45.40
CA PRO A 45 -23.51 -26.27 -44.42
C PRO A 45 -22.93 -25.47 -43.23
N GLU A 46 -23.28 -25.86 -42.01
CA GLU A 46 -22.89 -25.16 -40.78
C GLU A 46 -21.37 -25.06 -40.59
N PHE A 47 -20.60 -26.04 -41.12
CA PHE A 47 -19.14 -26.06 -40.99
C PHE A 47 -18.43 -24.85 -41.62
N GLN A 48 -19.09 -24.16 -42.58
CA GLN A 48 -18.52 -22.97 -43.22
C GLN A 48 -18.51 -21.75 -42.31
N PHE A 49 -19.38 -21.72 -41.29
CA PHE A 49 -19.53 -20.60 -40.37
C PHE A 49 -18.87 -20.85 -39.01
N ASN A 50 -18.53 -22.10 -38.71
CA ASN A 50 -17.83 -22.50 -37.49
C ASN A 50 -16.31 -22.26 -37.49
N LYS A 51 -15.77 -21.56 -38.49
CA LYS A 51 -14.35 -21.18 -38.52
C LYS A 51 -14.15 -19.79 -37.94
N ALA A 52 -13.54 -19.78 -36.77
CA ALA A 52 -13.06 -18.60 -36.09
C ALA A 52 -12.20 -17.75 -37.05
N ILE A 53 -12.61 -16.48 -37.21
CA ILE A 53 -11.87 -15.27 -37.59
C ILE A 53 -10.52 -15.52 -38.30
N GLU A 54 -10.45 -15.40 -39.62
CA GLU A 54 -9.22 -14.97 -40.30
C GLU A 54 -9.53 -13.67 -41.03
N ILE A 55 -9.04 -12.56 -40.48
CA ILE A 55 -9.04 -11.27 -41.18
C ILE A 55 -7.84 -11.29 -42.14
N LYS A 56 -8.11 -11.30 -43.44
CA LYS A 56 -7.15 -10.90 -44.47
C LYS A 56 -7.65 -9.63 -45.15
N GLU A 57 -7.08 -8.48 -44.78
CA GLU A 57 -6.84 -7.40 -45.74
C GLU A 57 -5.34 -7.20 -45.86
N ALA A 58 -4.77 -7.87 -46.87
CA ALA A 58 -3.59 -7.45 -47.61
C ALA A 58 -3.57 -8.28 -48.90
N VAL A 59 -3.89 -7.68 -50.04
CA VAL A 59 -3.35 -8.18 -51.31
C VAL A 59 -1.99 -7.48 -51.46
N PRO A 60 -0.92 -8.26 -51.30
CA PRO A 60 -0.04 -8.50 -52.43
C PRO A 60 0.12 -10.01 -52.66
N MET A 61 0.33 -10.40 -53.92
CA MET A 61 0.41 -11.80 -54.35
C MET A 61 1.22 -12.71 -53.38
N ALA A 62 0.66 -13.87 -53.07
CA ALA A 62 1.33 -15.06 -52.51
C ALA A 62 2.26 -14.82 -51.30
N GLY A 63 1.70 -14.88 -50.09
CA GLY A 63 2.48 -14.94 -48.86
C GLY A 63 1.58 -14.67 -47.66
N GLU A 64 1.30 -15.71 -46.89
CA GLU A 64 0.40 -15.68 -45.73
C GLU A 64 0.90 -14.72 -44.65
N VAL A 65 0.30 -13.53 -44.60
CA VAL A 65 0.40 -12.63 -43.45
C VAL A 65 -0.52 -13.18 -42.36
N ILE A 66 0.09 -13.71 -41.30
CA ILE A 66 -0.58 -14.14 -40.07
C ILE A 66 -0.96 -12.87 -39.30
N VAL A 67 -2.22 -12.46 -39.39
CA VAL A 67 -2.78 -11.43 -38.50
C VAL A 67 -3.27 -12.14 -37.23
N PRO A 68 -2.77 -11.80 -36.03
CA PRO A 68 -3.21 -12.45 -34.80
C PRO A 68 -4.67 -12.12 -34.53
N MET A 69 -5.50 -13.16 -34.51
CA MET A 69 -6.93 -13.09 -34.21
C MET A 69 -7.20 -12.33 -32.92
N ALA A 70 -8.12 -11.36 -33.00
CA ALA A 70 -8.71 -10.73 -31.83
C ALA A 70 -9.42 -11.81 -30.99
N ARG A 71 -8.83 -12.12 -29.84
CA ARG A 71 -9.36 -13.02 -28.81
C ARG A 71 -10.78 -12.58 -28.45
N GLN A 72 -11.79 -13.41 -28.74
CA GLN A 72 -13.15 -13.16 -28.29
C GLN A 72 -13.18 -13.22 -26.76
N VAL A 73 -13.24 -12.05 -26.14
CA VAL A 73 -13.31 -11.92 -24.68
C VAL A 73 -14.68 -12.42 -24.25
N THR A 74 -14.71 -13.52 -23.51
CA THR A 74 -15.97 -14.01 -22.92
C THR A 74 -16.47 -13.03 -21.86
N VAL A 75 -17.79 -12.99 -21.61
CA VAL A 75 -18.36 -12.17 -20.53
C VAL A 75 -17.69 -12.49 -19.17
N ALA A 76 -17.34 -13.76 -18.95
CA ALA A 76 -16.59 -14.19 -17.77
C ALA A 76 -15.16 -13.62 -17.72
N GLU A 77 -14.44 -13.55 -18.84
CA GLU A 77 -13.13 -12.89 -18.91
C GLU A 77 -13.24 -11.37 -18.68
N LEU A 78 -14.33 -10.75 -19.15
CA LEU A 78 -14.60 -9.33 -18.91
C LEU A 78 -14.92 -9.07 -17.43
N GLU A 79 -15.75 -9.91 -16.80
CA GLU A 79 -16.04 -9.84 -15.36
C GLU A 79 -14.77 -10.02 -14.52
N GLN A 80 -13.93 -11.00 -14.84
CA GLN A 80 -12.65 -11.20 -14.17
C GLN A 80 -11.69 -10.01 -14.36
N ALA A 81 -11.64 -9.44 -15.57
CA ALA A 81 -10.84 -8.25 -15.83
C ALA A 81 -11.34 -7.04 -15.02
N MET A 82 -12.66 -6.88 -14.94
CA MET A 82 -13.30 -5.80 -14.17
C MET A 82 -13.06 -5.98 -12.66
N GLN A 83 -13.16 -7.21 -12.15
CA GLN A 83 -12.83 -7.54 -10.76
C GLN A 83 -11.36 -7.23 -10.44
N ARG A 84 -10.43 -7.62 -11.33
CA ARG A 84 -9.00 -7.30 -11.17
C ARG A 84 -8.76 -5.79 -11.18
N LEU A 85 -9.44 -5.04 -12.05
CA LEU A 85 -9.32 -3.58 -12.09
C LEU A 85 -9.84 -2.93 -10.80
N MET A 86 -11.01 -3.36 -10.32
CA MET A 86 -11.57 -2.88 -9.05
C MET A 86 -10.66 -3.22 -7.87
N GLN A 87 -10.11 -4.43 -7.84
CA GLN A 87 -9.22 -4.88 -6.76
C GLN A 87 -7.88 -4.15 -6.80
N ASN A 88 -7.34 -3.88 -7.99
CA ASN A 88 -6.15 -3.05 -8.15
C ASN A 88 -6.40 -1.58 -7.75
N ALA A 89 -7.57 -1.04 -8.06
CA ALA A 89 -7.97 0.30 -7.65
C ALA A 89 -8.12 0.38 -6.13
N ALA A 90 -8.79 -0.60 -5.52
CA ALA A 90 -8.94 -0.72 -4.06
C ALA A 90 -7.59 -0.86 -3.37
N ASN A 91 -6.70 -1.72 -3.87
CA ASN A 91 -5.36 -1.90 -3.33
C ASN A 91 -4.51 -0.62 -3.44
N LYS A 92 -4.63 0.12 -4.55
CA LYS A 92 -3.95 1.42 -4.70
C LYS A 92 -4.48 2.47 -3.74
N ALA A 93 -5.80 2.57 -3.58
CA ALA A 93 -6.41 3.51 -2.64
C ALA A 93 -6.02 3.17 -1.19
N MET A 94 -6.08 1.90 -0.83
CA MET A 94 -5.69 1.40 0.50
C MET A 94 -4.20 1.60 0.75
N SER A 95 -3.33 1.34 -0.23
CA SER A 95 -1.89 1.56 -0.11
C SER A 95 -1.57 3.04 0.11
N ARG A 96 -2.29 3.96 -0.54
CA ARG A 96 -2.11 5.41 -0.32
C ARG A 96 -2.58 5.82 1.07
N ALA A 97 -3.76 5.36 1.50
CA ALA A 97 -4.26 5.63 2.84
C ALA A 97 -3.33 5.09 3.94
N LEU A 98 -2.79 3.88 3.74
CA LEU A 98 -1.80 3.29 4.64
C LEU A 98 -0.49 4.09 4.64
N GLN A 99 -0.01 4.53 3.48
CA GLN A 99 1.18 5.39 3.40
C GLN A 99 0.96 6.70 4.14
N GLU A 100 -0.17 7.38 3.93
CA GLU A 100 -0.51 8.62 4.64
C GLU A 100 -0.62 8.42 6.16
N GLN A 101 -1.22 7.31 6.61
CA GLN A 101 -1.22 6.99 8.04
C GLN A 101 0.19 6.71 8.56
N THR A 102 1.01 5.99 7.79
CA THR A 102 2.40 5.68 8.17
C THR A 102 3.24 6.95 8.27
N THR A 103 3.05 7.92 7.37
CA THR A 103 3.76 9.20 7.45
C THR A 103 3.31 10.01 8.65
N LYS A 104 2.00 10.11 8.91
CA LYS A 104 1.47 10.82 10.09
C LYS A 104 1.97 10.22 11.40
N ILE A 105 1.87 8.91 11.56
CA ILE A 105 2.38 8.21 12.75
C ILE A 105 3.88 8.45 12.91
N LYS A 106 4.64 8.46 11.81
CA LYS A 106 6.07 8.73 11.85
C LYS A 106 6.38 10.16 12.26
N GLU A 107 5.58 11.13 11.82
CA GLU A 107 5.70 12.54 12.21
C GLU A 107 5.39 12.70 13.70
N GLU A 108 4.27 12.17 14.19
CA GLU A 108 3.91 12.17 15.62
C GLU A 108 4.99 11.48 16.48
N LEU A 109 5.55 10.37 15.99
CA LEU A 109 6.64 9.67 16.67
C LEU A 109 7.92 10.51 16.73
N GLN A 110 8.20 11.31 15.69
CA GLN A 110 9.37 12.20 15.68
C GLN A 110 9.17 13.40 16.60
N GLU A 111 7.97 13.97 16.63
CA GLU A 111 7.58 15.07 17.51
C GLU A 111 7.69 14.66 18.98
N THR A 112 7.01 13.58 19.37
CA THR A 112 7.08 13.03 20.73
C THR A 112 8.51 12.66 21.15
N LYS A 113 9.34 12.14 20.23
CA LYS A 113 10.75 11.87 20.50
C LYS A 113 11.56 13.15 20.73
N ALA A 114 11.24 14.23 20.02
CA ALA A 114 11.88 15.52 20.21
C ALA A 114 11.51 16.13 21.57
N GLU A 115 10.22 16.09 21.94
CA GLU A 115 9.72 16.53 23.25
C GLU A 115 10.39 15.77 24.40
N LEU A 116 10.39 14.43 24.34
CA LEU A 116 11.06 13.58 25.33
C LEU A 116 12.55 13.89 25.46
N LYS A 117 13.22 14.21 24.35
CA LYS A 117 14.64 14.56 24.37
C LYS A 117 14.87 15.90 25.07
N GLU A 118 13.95 16.85 24.90
CA GLU A 118 14.01 18.17 25.52
C GLU A 118 13.73 18.08 27.01
N GLU A 119 12.68 17.35 27.43
CA GLU A 119 12.42 17.07 28.85
C GLU A 119 13.62 16.39 29.52
N LEU A 120 14.29 15.47 28.82
CA LEU A 120 15.48 14.80 29.33
C LEU A 120 16.68 15.75 29.44
N ARG A 121 16.76 16.79 28.61
CA ARG A 121 17.77 17.85 28.72
C ARG A 121 17.50 18.71 29.96
N GLU A 122 16.27 19.16 30.14
CA GLU A 122 15.84 19.99 31.28
C GLU A 122 16.00 19.24 32.62
N ALA A 123 15.64 17.95 32.64
CA ALA A 123 15.80 17.11 33.83
C ALA A 123 17.28 16.96 34.21
N LYS A 124 18.17 16.81 33.23
CA LYS A 124 19.63 16.76 33.47
C LYS A 124 20.17 18.07 34.01
N GLU A 125 19.80 19.19 33.41
CA GLU A 125 20.20 20.52 33.90
C GLU A 125 19.71 20.74 35.34
N THR A 126 18.49 20.31 35.66
CA THR A 126 17.95 20.38 37.02
C THR A 126 18.77 19.52 37.99
N ILE A 127 19.15 18.30 37.58
CA ILE A 127 20.00 17.42 38.40
C ILE A 127 21.36 18.07 38.65
N ASP A 128 21.98 18.68 37.64
CA ASP A 128 23.29 19.33 37.77
C ASP A 128 23.21 20.49 38.77
N ILE A 129 22.19 21.35 38.65
CA ILE A 129 21.95 22.45 39.59
C ILE A 129 21.73 21.94 41.02
N LEU A 130 20.92 20.89 41.18
CA LEU A 130 20.65 20.32 42.50
C LEU A 130 21.90 19.67 43.11
N THR A 131 22.74 19.05 42.28
CA THR A 131 24.00 18.45 42.71
C THR A 131 24.95 19.53 43.23
N GLU A 132 25.14 20.63 42.48
CA GLU A 132 25.96 21.76 42.92
C GLU A 132 25.42 22.39 44.22
N ARG A 133 24.09 22.47 44.36
CA ARG A 133 23.46 22.95 45.59
C ARG A 133 23.72 22.03 46.78
N ILE A 134 23.68 20.71 46.59
CA ILE A 134 23.98 19.74 47.64
C ILE A 134 25.46 19.86 48.05
N ASP A 135 26.37 19.99 47.09
CA ASP A 135 27.80 20.11 47.36
C ASP A 135 28.13 21.38 48.17
N THR A 136 27.58 22.51 47.76
CA THR A 136 27.74 23.79 48.48
C THR A 136 27.17 23.73 49.89
N GLN A 137 26.00 23.11 50.07
CA GLN A 137 25.42 22.89 51.41
C GLN A 137 26.26 21.95 52.25
N GLY A 138 26.78 20.87 51.67
CA GLY A 138 27.67 19.92 52.33
C GLY A 138 28.95 20.59 52.84
N LEU A 139 29.57 21.44 52.03
CA LEU A 139 30.74 22.24 52.44
C LEU A 139 30.41 23.20 53.57
N ALA A 140 29.29 23.91 53.50
CA ALA A 140 28.87 24.85 54.54
C ALA A 140 28.59 24.12 55.88
N LEU A 141 27.90 22.98 55.83
CA LEU A 141 27.64 22.12 56.99
C LEU A 141 28.95 21.62 57.59
N ASN A 142 29.88 21.12 56.77
CA ASN A 142 31.17 20.62 57.24
C ASN A 142 31.99 21.72 57.94
N ASN A 143 32.05 22.91 57.34
CA ASN A 143 32.70 24.08 57.94
C ASN A 143 32.03 24.47 59.27
N HIS A 144 30.70 24.40 59.35
CA HIS A 144 29.97 24.68 60.58
C HIS A 144 30.30 23.67 61.69
N PHE A 145 30.33 22.37 61.38
CA PHE A 145 30.70 21.34 62.36
C PHE A 145 32.13 21.51 62.87
N GLN A 146 33.09 21.83 61.98
CA GLN A 146 34.47 22.12 62.39
C GLN A 146 34.54 23.30 63.37
N LEU A 147 33.82 24.39 63.08
CA LEU A 147 33.79 25.57 63.95
C LEU A 147 33.17 25.26 65.33
N VAL A 148 32.12 24.45 65.35
CA VAL A 148 31.49 23.99 66.61
C VAL A 148 32.47 23.14 67.40
N ASP A 149 33.14 22.17 66.77
CA ASP A 149 34.14 21.32 67.41
C ASP A 149 35.31 22.10 68.00
N GLU A 150 35.83 23.09 67.27
CA GLU A 150 36.87 24.00 67.75
C GLU A 150 36.41 24.78 69.00
N ARG A 151 35.20 25.33 68.97
CA ARG A 151 34.63 26.06 70.11
C ARG A 151 34.42 25.14 71.32
N LEU A 152 33.94 23.92 71.11
CA LEU A 152 33.75 22.94 72.18
C LEU A 152 35.10 22.56 72.82
N ARG A 153 36.15 22.34 72.00
CA ARG A 153 37.52 22.10 72.51
C ARG A 153 38.04 23.28 73.32
N ALA A 154 37.88 24.51 72.82
CA ALA A 154 38.32 25.71 73.53
C ALA A 154 37.61 25.89 74.88
N ILE A 155 36.30 25.61 74.95
CA ILE A 155 35.53 25.64 76.21
C ILE A 155 36.04 24.56 77.16
N ALA A 156 36.26 23.33 76.67
CA ALA A 156 36.76 22.23 77.48
C ALA A 156 38.15 22.54 78.07
N GLU A 157 39.06 23.11 77.29
CA GLU A 157 40.38 23.54 77.77
C GLU A 157 40.29 24.66 78.81
N LYS A 158 39.43 25.66 78.58
CA LYS A 158 39.22 26.76 79.54
C LYS A 158 38.67 26.25 80.86
N ASN A 159 37.73 25.30 80.82
CA ASN A 159 37.17 24.68 82.02
C ASN A 159 38.18 23.79 82.74
N LYS A 160 39.04 23.03 82.02
CA LYS A 160 40.16 22.30 82.63
C LYS A 160 41.12 23.24 83.35
N LYS A 161 41.51 24.36 82.74
CA LYS A 161 42.38 25.37 83.37
C LYS A 161 41.74 25.97 84.62
N LYS A 162 40.46 26.34 84.57
CA LYS A 162 39.71 26.83 85.75
C LYS A 162 39.66 25.79 86.88
N SER A 163 39.41 24.52 86.56
CA SER A 163 39.41 23.42 87.54
C SER A 163 40.78 23.20 88.17
N LEU A 164 41.87 23.32 87.39
CA LEU A 164 43.24 23.25 87.91
C LEU A 164 43.56 24.40 88.84
N TRP A 165 43.24 25.65 88.46
CA TRP A 165 43.43 26.81 89.34
C TRP A 165 42.61 26.73 90.63
N ALA A 166 41.37 26.23 90.55
CA ALA A 166 40.54 26.01 91.72
C ALA A 166 41.10 24.95 92.68
N ARG A 167 41.92 23.99 92.19
CA ARG A 167 42.59 22.98 93.02
C ARG A 167 43.92 23.44 93.61
N ILE A 168 44.57 24.43 92.99
CA ILE A 168 45.86 24.98 93.47
C ILE A 168 45.62 26.08 94.52
N PHE A 169 44.52 26.81 94.42
CA PHE A 169 44.18 27.92 95.32
C PHE A 169 43.02 27.61 96.30
N SER A 170 42.63 26.35 96.41
CA SER A 170 41.75 25.81 97.47
C SER A 170 42.60 25.07 98.50
#